data_AF-A0A953AK95-F1
#
_entry.id   AF-A0A953AK95-F1
#
_cell.length_a   1.000
_cell.length_b   1.000
_cell.length_c   1.000
_cell.angle_alpha   90.00
_cell.angle_beta   90.00
_cell.angle_gamma   90.00
#
_symmetry.space_group_name_H-M   'P 1'
#
loop_
_entity.id
_entity.type
_entity.pdbx_description
1 polymer ?
#
loop_
_entity_poly.entity_id
_entity_poly.type
_entity_poly.pdbx_seq_one_letter_code
_entity_poly.pdbx_strand_id
1 'polypeptide(L)'
;RGWAIEIVLVAALLPFVVTAVDLFARCRRRRIQVAPALRSYRSRLAFWGWIGVLFGLFALLGVWGRGEGRPPSLEHVSWPSGGLVGLAVLAGIGWIVARDRLLPRRRVLPEEELAGHTAALLTLSVVGLLVVATNPFALVFLLPSLHIWLWLPQVHSRGVWARLLVLLAGFAGPGLLLWSFAFRYGLGWDAPWYVARLFAVGYAPLPLLAIAFAWLAAAGQLAALATGRYAPYPSERERPPRGPIRELVRRAVLAQRRRRRAAEQRRRAVSA
;
A
#
# COMPACT_ATOMS: atom_id res chain seq x y z
N ARG A 1 19.80 -29.19 -3.70
CA ARG A 1 19.25 -29.51 -2.35
C ARG A 1 18.08 -28.60 -1.93
N GLY A 2 17.70 -27.56 -2.71
CA GLY A 2 16.58 -26.66 -2.35
C GLY A 2 15.19 -27.03 -2.88
N TRP A 3 15.08 -28.00 -3.80
CA TRP A 3 13.84 -28.31 -4.51
C TRP A 3 12.66 -28.74 -3.62
N ALA A 4 12.94 -29.36 -2.48
CA ALA A 4 11.92 -29.86 -1.56
C ALA A 4 11.30 -28.69 -0.79
N ILE A 5 12.14 -27.73 -0.37
CA ILE A 5 11.70 -26.48 0.25
C ILE A 5 10.88 -25.67 -0.77
N GLU A 6 11.35 -25.58 -2.01
CA GLU A 6 10.62 -24.90 -3.08
C GLU A 6 9.22 -25.50 -3.30
N ILE A 7 9.12 -26.82 -3.42
CA ILE A 7 7.82 -27.52 -3.55
C ILE A 7 6.94 -27.24 -2.33
N VAL A 8 7.48 -27.30 -1.11
CA VAL A 8 6.72 -27.01 0.11
C VAL A 8 6.20 -25.57 0.13
N LEU A 9 7.03 -24.60 -0.26
CA LEU A 9 6.63 -23.19 -0.31
C LEU A 9 5.53 -22.94 -1.36
N VAL A 10 5.69 -23.52 -2.55
CA VAL A 10 4.69 -23.43 -3.63
C VAL A 10 3.40 -24.14 -3.22
N ALA A 11 3.50 -25.32 -2.58
CA ALA A 11 2.33 -26.04 -2.06
C ALA A 11 1.61 -25.22 -0.97
N ALA A 12 2.34 -24.54 -0.09
CA ALA A 12 1.77 -23.67 0.92
C ALA A 12 1.05 -22.43 0.34
N LEU A 13 1.36 -22.04 -0.90
CA LEU A 13 0.63 -20.97 -1.60
C LEU A 13 -0.75 -21.44 -2.10
N LEU A 14 -0.93 -22.73 -2.39
CA LEU A 14 -2.15 -23.26 -3.00
C LEU A 14 -3.42 -23.03 -2.16
N PRO A 15 -3.46 -23.31 -0.84
CA PRO A 15 -4.65 -23.06 -0.03
C PRO A 15 -5.11 -21.60 -0.11
N PHE A 16 -4.16 -20.66 -0.11
CA PHE A 16 -4.46 -19.24 -0.25
C PHE A 16 -5.10 -18.92 -1.61
N VAL A 17 -4.47 -19.37 -2.70
CA VAL A 17 -4.95 -19.11 -4.07
C VAL A 17 -6.35 -19.71 -4.27
N VAL A 18 -6.56 -20.95 -3.85
CA VAL A 18 -7.85 -21.64 -3.93
C VAL A 18 -8.92 -20.87 -3.15
N THR A 19 -8.61 -20.43 -1.92
CA THR A 19 -9.56 -19.65 -1.10
C THR A 19 -9.93 -18.32 -1.75
N ALA A 20 -8.95 -17.60 -2.31
CA ALA A 20 -9.21 -16.33 -3.00
C ALA A 20 -10.07 -16.53 -4.26
N VAL A 21 -9.83 -17.60 -5.02
CA VAL A 21 -10.60 -17.95 -6.22
C VAL A 21 -12.01 -18.42 -5.87
N ASP A 22 -12.20 -19.26 -4.84
CA ASP A 22 -13.54 -19.64 -4.38
C ASP A 22 -14.34 -18.42 -3.91
N LEU A 23 -13.71 -17.52 -3.15
CA LEU A 23 -14.36 -16.29 -2.70
C LEU A 23 -14.80 -15.42 -3.90
N PHE A 24 -13.97 -15.33 -4.94
CA PHE A 24 -14.34 -14.66 -6.18
C PHE A 24 -15.49 -15.35 -6.92
N ALA A 25 -15.43 -16.68 -7.04
CA ALA A 25 -16.50 -17.46 -7.65
C ALA A 25 -17.82 -17.28 -6.89
N ARG A 26 -17.77 -17.23 -5.55
CA ARG A 26 -18.92 -16.93 -4.68
C ARG A 26 -19.48 -15.52 -4.94
N CYS A 27 -18.63 -14.51 -5.05
CA CYS A 27 -19.07 -13.16 -5.41
C CYS A 27 -19.76 -13.12 -6.77
N ARG A 28 -19.19 -13.83 -7.77
CA ARG A 28 -19.77 -13.94 -9.11
C ARG A 28 -21.14 -14.64 -9.09
N ARG A 29 -21.27 -15.76 -8.36
CA ARG A 29 -22.54 -16.48 -8.18
C ARG A 29 -23.62 -15.60 -7.54
N ARG A 30 -23.24 -14.75 -6.59
CA ARG A 30 -24.13 -13.78 -5.92
C ARG A 30 -24.30 -12.45 -6.67
N ARG A 31 -23.76 -12.33 -7.89
CA ARG A 31 -23.80 -11.11 -8.72
C ARG A 31 -23.22 -9.85 -8.03
N ILE A 32 -22.30 -10.05 -7.08
CA ILE A 32 -21.58 -8.96 -6.41
C ILE A 32 -20.53 -8.40 -7.36
N GLN A 33 -20.57 -7.09 -7.59
CA GLN A 33 -19.65 -6.43 -8.53
C GLN A 33 -18.26 -6.21 -7.93
N VAL A 34 -17.27 -7.00 -8.36
CA VAL A 34 -15.87 -6.88 -7.91
C VAL A 34 -15.08 -5.82 -8.70
N ALA A 35 -15.55 -5.43 -9.89
CA ALA A 35 -14.83 -4.47 -10.75
C ALA A 35 -14.58 -3.09 -10.09
N PRO A 36 -15.54 -2.47 -9.37
CA PRO A 36 -15.27 -1.22 -8.65
C PRO A 36 -14.18 -1.36 -7.57
N ALA A 37 -14.10 -2.52 -6.92
CA ALA A 37 -13.06 -2.82 -5.94
C ALA A 37 -11.68 -2.95 -6.60
N LEU A 38 -11.58 -3.63 -7.75
CA LEU A 38 -10.34 -3.70 -8.53
C LEU A 38 -9.87 -2.34 -9.06
N ARG A 39 -10.80 -1.44 -9.44
CA ARG A 39 -10.44 -0.06 -9.81
C ARG A 39 -9.93 0.75 -8.60
N SER A 40 -10.48 0.48 -7.41
CA SER A 40 -10.01 1.05 -6.15
C SER A 40 -8.58 0.57 -5.85
N TYR A 41 -8.31 -0.73 -6.06
CA TYR A 41 -6.95 -1.29 -5.99
C TYR A 41 -6.01 -0.62 -6.99
N ARG A 42 -6.40 -0.53 -8.27
CA ARG A 42 -5.58 0.09 -9.33
C ARG A 42 -5.17 1.52 -8.98
N SER A 43 -6.03 2.27 -8.30
CA SER A 43 -5.72 3.64 -7.87
C SER A 43 -4.66 3.67 -6.75
N ARG A 44 -4.68 2.69 -5.84
CA ARG A 44 -3.63 2.51 -4.83
C ARG A 44 -2.32 2.02 -5.45
N LEU A 45 -2.41 1.13 -6.43
CA LEU A 45 -1.25 0.68 -7.21
C LEU A 45 -0.62 1.85 -7.96
N ALA A 46 -1.41 2.73 -8.58
CA ALA A 46 -0.91 3.91 -9.25
C ALA A 46 -0.19 4.87 -8.29
N PHE A 47 -0.66 5.02 -7.05
CA PHE A 47 0.04 5.79 -6.02
C PHE A 47 1.41 5.19 -5.66
N TRP A 48 1.48 3.86 -5.49
CA TRP A 48 2.77 3.20 -5.26
C TRP A 48 3.68 3.24 -6.50
N GLY A 49 3.11 3.15 -7.70
CA GLY A 49 3.84 3.37 -8.96
C GLY A 49 4.42 4.78 -9.05
N TRP A 50 3.67 5.81 -8.62
CA TRP A 50 4.18 7.18 -8.49
C TRP A 50 5.36 7.26 -7.53
N ILE A 51 5.29 6.61 -6.36
CA ILE A 51 6.42 6.53 -5.43
C ILE A 51 7.61 5.83 -6.09
N GLY A 52 7.39 4.74 -6.82
CA GLY A 52 8.44 4.04 -7.56
C GLY A 52 9.13 4.91 -8.61
N VAL A 53 8.36 5.69 -9.37
CA VAL A 53 8.89 6.66 -10.34
C VAL A 53 9.73 7.73 -9.64
N LEU A 54 9.21 8.33 -8.57
CA LEU A 54 9.96 9.33 -7.79
C LEU A 54 11.27 8.74 -7.22
N PHE A 55 11.20 7.53 -6.67
CA PHE A 55 12.35 6.82 -6.14
C PHE A 55 13.40 6.57 -7.23
N GLY A 56 12.97 6.10 -8.41
CA GLY A 56 13.83 5.90 -9.57
C GLY A 56 14.44 7.21 -10.09
N LEU A 57 13.67 8.29 -10.16
CA LEU A 57 14.19 9.62 -10.54
C LEU A 57 15.26 10.09 -9.55
N PHE A 58 15.03 9.91 -8.25
CA PHE A 58 16.02 10.27 -7.22
C PHE A 58 17.28 9.40 -7.34
N ALA A 59 17.13 8.13 -7.73
CA ALA A 59 18.26 7.24 -8.02
C ALA A 59 19.08 7.73 -9.22
N LEU A 60 18.42 8.10 -10.32
CA LEU A 60 19.06 8.65 -11.52
C LEU A 60 19.80 9.97 -11.23
N LEU A 61 19.23 10.80 -10.36
CA LEU A 61 19.86 12.04 -9.89
C LEU A 61 21.00 11.81 -8.88
N GLY A 62 21.26 10.56 -8.48
CA GLY A 62 22.31 10.19 -7.54
C GLY A 62 22.00 10.52 -6.08
N VAL A 63 20.74 10.83 -5.75
CA VAL A 63 20.30 11.23 -4.39
C VAL A 63 20.51 10.11 -3.37
N TRP A 64 20.41 8.86 -3.80
CA TRP A 64 20.63 7.67 -2.96
C TRP A 64 22.10 7.21 -2.91
N GLY A 65 23.00 7.97 -3.54
CA GLY A 65 24.39 7.61 -3.78
C GLY A 65 24.58 6.91 -5.13
N ARG A 66 25.74 7.14 -5.76
CA ARG A 66 26.15 6.43 -6.99
C ARG A 66 26.77 5.09 -6.61
N GLY A 67 26.42 4.03 -7.35
CA GLY A 67 26.98 2.71 -7.16
C GLY A 67 27.11 1.98 -8.49
N GLU A 68 28.17 1.19 -8.63
CA GLU A 68 28.48 0.41 -9.84
C GLU A 68 27.72 -0.93 -9.89
N GLY A 69 26.48 -0.99 -9.39
CA GLY A 69 25.72 -2.24 -9.28
C GLY A 69 26.24 -3.21 -8.22
N ARG A 70 27.11 -2.76 -7.31
CA ARG A 70 27.66 -3.55 -6.20
C ARG A 70 26.87 -3.31 -4.91
N PRO A 71 26.79 -4.30 -4.00
CA PRO A 71 26.11 -4.11 -2.73
C PRO A 71 26.83 -3.00 -1.92
N PRO A 72 26.09 -2.09 -1.26
CA PRO A 72 26.67 -1.07 -0.39
C PRO A 72 27.44 -1.70 0.79
N SER A 73 28.41 -0.98 1.34
CA SER A 73 29.11 -1.41 2.55
C SER A 73 28.16 -1.59 3.73
N LEU A 74 28.35 -2.64 4.53
CA LEU A 74 27.57 -2.90 5.75
C LEU A 74 28.01 -2.01 6.93
N GLU A 75 29.25 -1.50 6.92
CA GLU A 75 29.84 -0.76 8.05
C GLU A 75 29.33 0.69 8.17
N HIS A 76 28.95 1.31 7.05
CA HIS A 76 28.53 2.71 7.00
C HIS A 76 27.30 2.87 6.10
N VAL A 77 26.12 2.90 6.73
CA VAL A 77 24.86 3.24 6.04
C VAL A 77 24.58 4.72 6.23
N SER A 78 24.88 5.53 5.22
CA SER A 78 24.54 6.95 5.24
C SER A 78 23.04 7.16 5.02
N TRP A 79 22.42 7.96 5.88
CA TRP A 79 21.02 8.36 5.76
C TRP A 79 20.88 9.48 4.71
N PRO A 80 20.17 9.27 3.59
CA PRO A 80 19.93 10.31 2.61
C PRO A 80 18.76 11.19 3.08
N SER A 81 18.94 11.90 4.19
CA SER A 81 17.87 12.67 4.87
C SER A 81 17.17 13.65 3.94
N GLY A 82 17.92 14.41 3.13
CA GLY A 82 17.36 15.31 2.12
C GLY A 82 16.54 14.59 1.04
N GLY A 83 17.01 13.44 0.56
CA GLY A 83 16.27 12.58 -0.38
C GLY A 83 15.00 12.01 0.22
N LEU A 84 15.05 11.55 1.47
CA LEU A 84 13.88 11.05 2.20
C LEU A 84 12.84 12.14 2.42
N VAL A 85 13.25 13.35 2.81
CA VAL A 85 12.36 14.50 2.96
C VAL A 85 11.73 14.89 1.63
N GLY A 86 12.52 14.98 0.56
CA GLY A 86 12.02 15.27 -0.79
C GLY A 86 11.01 14.22 -1.27
N LEU A 87 11.32 12.94 -1.11
CA LEU A 87 10.43 11.84 -1.46
C LEU A 87 9.14 11.89 -0.63
N ALA A 88 9.24 12.14 0.68
CA ALA A 88 8.09 12.25 1.58
C ALA A 88 7.16 13.40 1.20
N VAL A 89 7.70 14.57 0.85
CA VAL A 89 6.91 15.73 0.41
C VAL A 89 6.19 15.41 -0.90
N LEU A 90 6.90 14.89 -1.91
CA LEU A 90 6.31 14.56 -3.21
C LEU A 90 5.31 13.39 -3.14
N ALA A 91 5.58 12.40 -2.30
CA ALA A 91 4.64 11.33 -1.98
C ALA A 91 3.40 11.88 -1.27
N GLY A 92 3.57 12.82 -0.33
CA GLY A 92 2.48 13.51 0.35
C GLY A 92 1.57 14.28 -0.60
N ILE A 93 2.15 15.00 -1.58
CA ILE A 93 1.40 15.67 -2.64
C ILE A 93 0.62 14.66 -3.49
N GLY A 94 1.28 13.59 -3.95
CA GLY A 94 0.63 12.51 -4.69
C GLY A 94 -0.50 11.84 -3.90
N TRP A 95 -0.30 11.65 -2.60
CA TRP A 95 -1.31 11.09 -1.68
C TRP A 95 -2.53 11.99 -1.57
N ILE A 96 -2.35 13.31 -1.43
CA ILE A 96 -3.47 14.27 -1.37
C ILE A 96 -4.34 14.17 -2.64
N VAL A 97 -3.70 14.05 -3.81
CA VAL A 97 -4.41 13.91 -5.09
C VAL A 97 -5.13 12.57 -5.21
N ALA A 98 -4.51 11.48 -4.77
CA ALA A 98 -5.09 10.13 -4.81
C ALA A 98 -6.22 9.94 -3.79
N ARG A 99 -6.07 10.53 -2.59
CA ARG A 99 -6.99 10.41 -1.44
C ARG A 99 -8.41 10.79 -1.79
N ASP A 100 -8.60 11.89 -2.54
CA ASP A 100 -9.93 12.42 -2.83
C ASP A 100 -10.83 11.38 -3.50
N ARG A 101 -10.28 10.47 -4.31
CA ARG A 101 -11.07 9.43 -4.99
C ARG A 101 -11.40 8.24 -4.09
N LEU A 102 -10.62 8.02 -3.04
CA LEU A 102 -10.65 6.81 -2.21
C LEU A 102 -11.40 7.00 -0.88
N LEU A 103 -11.79 8.23 -0.54
CA LEU A 103 -12.58 8.51 0.66
C LEU A 103 -14.06 8.08 0.49
N PRO A 104 -14.66 7.45 1.51
CA PRO A 104 -16.08 7.14 1.52
C PRO A 104 -16.94 8.40 1.40
N ARG A 105 -17.90 8.37 0.47
CA ARG A 105 -18.89 9.45 0.24
C ARG A 105 -20.31 9.07 0.67
N ARG A 106 -20.55 7.76 0.79
CA ARG A 106 -21.80 7.15 1.25
C ARG A 106 -21.48 5.98 2.16
N ARG A 107 -22.51 5.48 2.85
CA ARG A 107 -22.40 4.21 3.58
C ARG A 107 -22.09 3.09 2.58
N VAL A 108 -21.11 2.26 2.94
CA VAL A 108 -20.66 1.12 2.15
C VAL A 108 -21.52 -0.09 2.50
N LEU A 109 -22.01 -0.80 1.50
CA LEU A 109 -22.81 -2.00 1.70
C LEU A 109 -21.90 -3.19 2.07
N PRO A 110 -22.37 -4.17 2.86
CA PRO A 110 -21.59 -5.36 3.20
C PRO A 110 -21.04 -6.12 1.97
N GLU A 111 -21.81 -6.13 0.87
CA GLU A 111 -21.38 -6.73 -0.40
C GLU A 111 -20.18 -6.00 -1.03
N GLU A 112 -20.10 -4.69 -0.86
CA GLU A 112 -18.99 -3.87 -1.37
C GLU A 112 -17.74 -4.05 -0.53
N GLU A 113 -17.88 -4.22 0.78
CA GLU A 113 -16.77 -4.61 1.66
C GLU A 113 -16.25 -6.00 1.30
N LEU A 114 -17.15 -6.97 1.07
CA LEU A 114 -16.79 -8.31 0.62
C LEU A 114 -16.03 -8.25 -0.71
N ALA A 115 -16.54 -7.49 -1.69
CA ALA A 115 -15.86 -7.26 -2.95
C ALA A 115 -14.47 -6.62 -2.77
N GLY A 116 -14.33 -5.71 -1.80
CA GLY A 116 -13.06 -5.09 -1.40
C GLY A 116 -12.04 -6.12 -0.92
N HIS A 117 -12.45 -7.03 -0.03
CA HIS A 117 -11.60 -8.12 0.44
C HIS A 117 -11.25 -9.08 -0.70
N THR A 118 -12.22 -9.49 -1.51
CA THR A 118 -12.00 -10.38 -2.66
C THR A 118 -11.00 -9.78 -3.64
N ALA A 119 -11.13 -8.51 -4.00
CA ALA A 119 -10.18 -7.86 -4.91
C ALA A 119 -8.75 -7.80 -4.33
N ALA A 120 -8.60 -7.53 -3.03
CA ALA A 120 -7.29 -7.52 -2.38
C ALA A 120 -6.67 -8.93 -2.34
N LEU A 121 -7.43 -9.94 -1.93
CA LEU A 121 -6.97 -11.32 -1.84
C LEU A 121 -6.62 -11.91 -3.22
N LEU A 122 -7.44 -11.66 -4.25
CA LEU A 122 -7.12 -12.05 -5.62
C LEU A 122 -5.82 -11.41 -6.11
N THR A 123 -5.63 -10.13 -5.81
CA THR A 123 -4.40 -9.45 -6.22
C THR A 123 -3.18 -10.01 -5.48
N LEU A 124 -3.34 -10.34 -4.19
CA LEU A 124 -2.30 -11.02 -3.43
C LEU A 124 -2.00 -12.42 -3.97
N SER A 125 -2.97 -13.11 -4.57
CA SER A 125 -2.71 -14.38 -5.28
C SER A 125 -1.82 -14.14 -6.49
N VAL A 126 -2.09 -13.09 -7.27
CA VAL A 126 -1.23 -12.69 -8.41
C VAL A 126 0.17 -12.32 -7.91
N VAL A 127 0.28 -11.55 -6.83
CA VAL A 127 1.57 -11.21 -6.19
C VAL A 127 2.32 -12.49 -5.78
N GLY A 128 1.65 -13.46 -5.17
CA GLY A 128 2.24 -14.76 -4.80
C GLY A 128 2.76 -15.53 -6.00
N LEU A 129 2.00 -15.60 -7.08
CA LEU A 129 2.44 -16.25 -8.33
C LEU A 129 3.62 -15.52 -8.98
N LEU A 130 3.64 -14.20 -8.96
CA LEU A 130 4.78 -13.40 -9.43
C LEU A 130 6.03 -13.61 -8.57
N VAL A 131 5.87 -13.78 -7.26
CA VAL A 131 6.98 -14.17 -6.38
C VAL A 131 7.51 -15.55 -6.73
N VAL A 132 6.65 -16.55 -6.95
CA VAL A 132 7.09 -17.87 -7.43
C VAL A 132 7.87 -17.76 -8.74
N ALA A 133 7.38 -16.99 -9.70
CA ALA A 133 8.02 -16.81 -10.99
C ALA A 133 9.38 -16.09 -10.92
N THR A 134 9.63 -15.27 -9.89
CA THR A 134 10.87 -14.50 -9.74
C THR A 134 11.87 -15.17 -8.79
N ASN A 135 11.40 -15.61 -7.62
CA ASN A 135 12.17 -16.34 -6.63
C ASN A 135 11.22 -17.08 -5.66
N PRO A 136 11.03 -18.40 -5.80
CA PRO A 136 10.17 -19.19 -4.93
C PRO A 136 10.55 -19.10 -3.44
N PHE A 137 11.82 -18.94 -3.11
CA PHE A 137 12.26 -18.83 -1.71
C PHE A 137 11.80 -17.54 -1.05
N ALA A 138 11.53 -16.48 -1.82
CA ALA A 138 10.97 -15.25 -1.27
C ALA A 138 9.53 -15.43 -0.73
N LEU A 139 8.86 -16.55 -1.03
CA LEU A 139 7.60 -16.91 -0.40
C LEU A 139 7.71 -17.03 1.12
N VAL A 140 8.88 -17.35 1.69
CA VAL A 140 9.08 -17.36 3.15
C VAL A 140 8.68 -16.01 3.78
N PHE A 141 8.96 -14.90 3.10
CA PHE A 141 8.62 -13.55 3.57
C PHE A 141 7.21 -13.10 3.17
N LEU A 142 6.54 -13.78 2.24
CA LEU A 142 5.21 -13.40 1.76
C LEU A 142 4.09 -14.24 2.39
N LEU A 143 4.30 -15.54 2.57
CA LEU A 143 3.31 -16.50 3.07
C LEU A 143 2.65 -16.07 4.39
N PRO A 144 3.36 -15.52 5.39
CA PRO A 144 2.72 -15.02 6.60
C PRO A 144 1.67 -13.94 6.30
N SER A 145 1.98 -12.99 5.41
CA SER A 145 1.03 -11.94 4.99
C SER A 145 -0.22 -12.54 4.34
N LEU A 146 -0.02 -13.50 3.42
CA LEU A 146 -1.11 -14.14 2.71
C LEU A 146 -2.05 -14.86 3.68
N HIS A 147 -1.51 -15.73 4.53
CA HIS A 147 -2.31 -16.57 5.42
C HIS A 147 -2.99 -15.76 6.51
N ILE A 148 -2.32 -14.77 7.09
CA ILE A 148 -2.92 -13.94 8.14
C ILE A 148 -4.02 -13.06 7.57
N TRP A 149 -3.82 -12.45 6.39
CA TRP A 149 -4.84 -11.58 5.80
C TRP A 149 -6.07 -12.33 5.25
N LEU A 150 -6.03 -13.66 5.08
CA LEU A 150 -7.26 -14.47 4.86
C LEU A 150 -8.26 -14.35 6.01
N TRP A 151 -7.80 -14.02 7.22
CA TRP A 151 -8.66 -13.88 8.40
C TRP A 151 -9.35 -12.52 8.47
N LEU A 152 -8.89 -11.50 7.74
CA LEU A 152 -9.49 -10.15 7.77
C LEU A 152 -10.99 -10.14 7.46
N PRO A 153 -11.46 -10.83 6.40
CA PRO A 153 -12.90 -11.01 6.18
C PRO A 153 -13.57 -11.67 7.37
N GLN A 154 -12.98 -12.69 8.00
CA GLN A 154 -13.64 -13.41 9.10
C GLN A 154 -13.79 -12.56 10.37
N VAL A 155 -12.88 -11.60 10.59
CA VAL A 155 -12.95 -10.67 11.72
C VAL A 155 -13.65 -9.35 11.37
N HIS A 156 -14.37 -9.26 10.24
CA HIS A 156 -15.01 -8.02 9.79
C HIS A 156 -16.03 -7.46 10.81
N SER A 157 -16.71 -8.34 11.54
CA SER A 157 -17.74 -8.00 12.54
C SER A 157 -17.16 -7.72 13.93
N ARG A 158 -15.87 -8.00 14.14
CA ARG A 158 -15.20 -7.73 15.42
C ARG A 158 -14.80 -6.25 15.52
N GLY A 159 -14.43 -5.83 16.73
CA GLY A 159 -13.96 -4.48 17.00
C GLY A 159 -12.77 -4.07 16.11
N VAL A 160 -12.60 -2.76 15.90
CA VAL A 160 -11.54 -2.18 15.07
C VAL A 160 -10.16 -2.72 15.46
N TRP A 161 -9.89 -2.89 16.75
CA TRP A 161 -8.63 -3.43 17.26
C TRP A 161 -8.33 -4.84 16.77
N ALA A 162 -9.30 -5.75 16.75
CA ALA A 162 -9.09 -7.10 16.25
C ALA A 162 -8.70 -7.08 14.76
N ARG A 163 -9.36 -6.24 13.95
CA ARG A 163 -9.05 -6.06 12.53
C ARG A 163 -7.66 -5.45 12.33
N LEU A 164 -7.29 -4.46 13.13
CA LEU A 164 -5.95 -3.84 13.09
C LEU A 164 -4.86 -4.81 13.51
N LEU A 165 -5.08 -5.64 14.53
CA LEU A 165 -4.12 -6.66 14.96
C LEU A 165 -3.88 -7.70 13.87
N VAL A 166 -4.93 -8.20 13.22
CA VAL A 166 -4.79 -9.13 12.07
C VAL A 166 -4.08 -8.44 10.91
N LEU A 167 -4.41 -7.17 10.62
CA LEU A 167 -3.72 -6.39 9.60
C LEU A 167 -2.22 -6.27 9.88
N LEU A 168 -1.85 -5.85 11.10
CA LEU A 168 -0.46 -5.68 11.54
C LEU A 168 0.29 -7.00 11.57
N ALA A 169 -0.34 -8.08 12.04
CA ALA A 169 0.25 -9.41 12.05
C ALA A 169 0.62 -9.88 10.63
N GLY A 170 -0.14 -9.49 9.60
CA GLY A 170 0.22 -9.80 8.22
C GLY A 170 1.50 -9.10 7.74
N PHE A 171 2.03 -8.09 8.43
CA PHE A 171 3.35 -7.52 8.15
C PHE A 171 4.50 -8.37 8.75
N ALA A 172 4.21 -9.48 9.44
CA ALA A 172 5.24 -10.34 10.04
C ALA A 172 6.26 -10.82 9.00
N GLY A 173 5.83 -11.19 7.79
CA GLY A 173 6.73 -11.67 6.74
C GLY A 173 7.79 -10.64 6.31
N PRO A 174 7.42 -9.45 5.82
CA PRO A 174 8.38 -8.38 5.53
C PRO A 174 9.12 -7.88 6.78
N GLY A 175 8.49 -7.94 7.96
CA GLY A 175 9.14 -7.68 9.23
C GLY A 175 10.29 -8.64 9.51
N LEU A 176 10.13 -9.93 9.23
CA LEU A 176 11.18 -10.95 9.35
C LEU A 176 12.36 -10.68 8.41
N LEU A 177 12.10 -10.17 7.19
CA LEU A 177 13.15 -9.75 6.27
C LEU A 177 13.99 -8.63 6.89
N LEU A 178 13.34 -7.54 7.33
CA LEU A 178 14.03 -6.41 7.95
C LEU A 178 14.75 -6.80 9.24
N TRP A 179 14.12 -7.63 10.07
CA TRP A 179 14.72 -8.21 11.27
C TRP A 179 15.98 -9.01 10.94
N SER A 180 15.93 -9.85 9.91
CA SER A 180 17.11 -10.61 9.47
C SER A 180 18.25 -9.68 9.09
N PHE A 181 17.98 -8.61 8.33
CA PHE A 181 19.02 -7.64 7.98
C PHE A 181 19.55 -6.87 9.20
N ALA A 182 18.66 -6.45 10.09
CA ALA A 182 19.01 -5.69 11.29
C ALA A 182 19.96 -6.46 12.21
N PHE A 183 19.67 -7.73 12.50
CA PHE A 183 20.41 -8.50 13.48
C PHE A 183 21.53 -9.35 12.88
N ARG A 184 21.31 -9.98 11.72
CA ARG A 184 22.30 -10.89 11.13
C ARG A 184 23.50 -10.14 10.54
N TYR A 185 23.30 -8.92 10.08
CA TYR A 185 24.35 -8.08 9.51
C TYR A 185 24.71 -6.88 10.40
N GLY A 186 24.18 -6.80 11.62
CA GLY A 186 24.50 -5.72 12.56
C GLY A 186 24.00 -4.32 12.15
N LEU A 187 23.04 -4.25 11.21
CA LEU A 187 22.53 -2.98 10.67
C LEU A 187 21.56 -2.26 11.62
N GLY A 188 20.94 -2.97 12.58
CA GLY A 188 19.96 -2.37 13.49
C GLY A 188 18.85 -1.61 12.75
N TRP A 189 18.68 -0.32 13.09
CA TRP A 189 17.66 0.55 12.48
C TRP A 189 17.98 0.99 11.05
N ASP A 190 19.19 0.74 10.55
CA ASP A 190 19.60 1.08 9.19
C ASP A 190 19.14 0.04 8.16
N ALA A 191 18.64 -1.11 8.61
CA ALA A 191 18.22 -2.21 7.73
C ALA A 191 17.20 -1.80 6.63
N PRO A 192 16.13 -1.01 6.92
CA PRO A 192 15.20 -0.57 5.87
C PRO A 192 15.90 0.29 4.79
N TRP A 193 16.84 1.13 5.20
CA TRP A 193 17.58 2.01 4.28
C TRP A 193 18.61 1.25 3.48
N TYR A 194 19.28 0.28 4.09
CA TYR A 194 20.15 -0.63 3.38
C TYR A 194 19.39 -1.36 2.26
N VAL A 195 18.22 -1.96 2.58
CA VAL A 195 17.39 -2.65 1.59
C VAL A 195 16.93 -1.70 0.47
N ALA A 196 16.47 -0.49 0.81
CA ALA A 196 16.10 0.51 -0.20
C ALA A 196 17.30 0.86 -1.10
N ARG A 197 18.50 1.02 -0.52
CA ARG A 197 19.73 1.32 -1.26
C ARG A 197 20.11 0.21 -2.24
N LEU A 198 19.86 -1.07 -1.91
CA LEU A 198 20.09 -2.18 -2.84
C LEU A 198 19.29 -2.01 -4.14
N PHE A 199 18.05 -1.51 -4.06
CA PHE A 199 17.26 -1.19 -5.25
C PHE A 199 17.76 0.06 -5.96
N ALA A 200 18.14 1.10 -5.21
CA ALA A 200 18.62 2.36 -5.78
C ALA A 200 19.91 2.20 -6.60
N VAL A 201 20.85 1.37 -6.15
CA VAL A 201 22.11 1.11 -6.86
C VAL A 201 21.98 0.05 -7.95
N GLY A 202 20.78 -0.50 -8.16
CA GLY A 202 20.51 -1.53 -9.17
C GLY A 202 20.99 -2.93 -8.80
N TYR A 203 21.40 -3.17 -7.56
CA TYR A 203 21.80 -4.51 -7.10
C TYR A 203 20.59 -5.45 -6.96
N ALA A 204 19.50 -4.95 -6.38
CA ALA A 204 18.27 -5.72 -6.23
C ALA A 204 17.41 -5.63 -7.51
N PRO A 205 16.80 -6.75 -7.95
CA PRO A 205 16.10 -6.80 -9.23
C PRO A 205 14.80 -5.97 -9.19
N LEU A 206 14.62 -5.10 -10.20
CA LEU A 206 13.45 -4.22 -10.34
C LEU A 206 12.09 -4.95 -10.26
N PRO A 207 11.92 -6.19 -10.79
CA PRO A 207 10.67 -6.92 -10.62
C PRO A 207 10.24 -7.09 -9.15
N LEU A 208 11.17 -7.30 -8.21
CA LEU A 208 10.83 -7.43 -6.79
C LEU A 208 10.29 -6.12 -6.20
N LEU A 209 10.78 -4.97 -6.67
CA LEU A 209 10.27 -3.67 -6.24
C LEU A 209 8.83 -3.46 -6.73
N ALA A 210 8.54 -3.81 -7.99
CA ALA A 210 7.19 -3.75 -8.54
C ALA A 210 6.21 -4.70 -7.80
N ILE A 211 6.66 -5.92 -7.48
CA ILE A 211 5.90 -6.89 -6.68
C ILE A 211 5.64 -6.34 -5.28
N ALA A 212 6.64 -5.74 -4.62
CA ALA A 212 6.49 -5.12 -3.30
C ALA A 212 5.47 -3.96 -3.33
N PHE A 213 5.48 -3.13 -4.36
CA PHE A 213 4.47 -2.08 -4.54
C PHE A 213 3.06 -2.62 -4.77
N ALA A 214 2.91 -3.72 -5.52
CA ALA A 214 1.63 -4.40 -5.66
C ALA A 214 1.13 -4.96 -4.32
N TRP A 215 2.01 -5.58 -3.55
CA TRP A 215 1.71 -6.03 -2.20
C TRP A 215 1.31 -4.87 -1.26
N LEU A 216 2.05 -3.76 -1.27
CA LEU A 216 1.73 -2.56 -0.48
C LEU A 216 0.41 -1.90 -0.90
N ALA A 217 0.06 -1.95 -2.18
CA ALA A 217 -1.24 -1.49 -2.67
C ALA A 217 -2.38 -2.35 -2.11
N ALA A 218 -2.19 -3.68 -2.04
CA ALA A 218 -3.16 -4.61 -1.46
C ALA A 218 -3.26 -4.41 0.06
N ALA A 219 -2.13 -4.24 0.75
CA ALA A 219 -2.06 -3.88 2.16
C ALA A 219 -2.82 -2.58 2.45
N GLY A 220 -2.65 -1.55 1.61
CA GLY A 220 -3.39 -0.28 1.71
C GLY A 220 -4.89 -0.42 1.48
N GLN A 221 -5.33 -1.37 0.66
CA GLN A 221 -6.75 -1.70 0.51
C GLN A 221 -7.31 -2.41 1.75
N LEU A 222 -6.58 -3.40 2.28
CA LEU A 222 -6.92 -4.10 3.50
C LEU A 222 -6.93 -3.17 4.73
N ALA A 223 -6.00 -2.22 4.80
CA ALA A 223 -5.97 -1.19 5.83
C ALA A 223 -7.20 -0.27 5.77
N ALA A 224 -7.63 0.10 4.57
CA ALA A 224 -8.86 0.87 4.40
C ALA A 224 -10.10 0.08 4.88
N LEU A 225 -10.15 -1.23 4.61
CA LEU A 225 -11.23 -2.11 5.07
C LEU A 225 -11.21 -2.28 6.60
N ALA A 226 -10.03 -2.55 7.18
CA ALA A 226 -9.85 -2.73 8.62
C ALA A 226 -10.22 -1.46 9.43
N THR A 227 -9.97 -0.28 8.86
CA THR A 227 -10.30 1.02 9.49
C THR A 227 -11.72 1.52 9.18
N GLY A 228 -12.51 0.79 8.39
CA GLY A 228 -13.85 1.24 7.96
C GLY A 228 -13.82 2.46 7.04
N ARG A 229 -12.67 2.75 6.42
CA ARG A 229 -12.46 3.86 5.48
C ARG A 229 -12.43 3.42 4.02
N TYR A 230 -12.73 2.15 3.76
CA TYR A 230 -12.79 1.62 2.40
C TYR A 230 -13.97 2.22 1.63
N ALA A 231 -13.78 2.42 0.33
CA ALA A 231 -14.84 2.74 -0.61
C ALA A 231 -14.53 2.11 -1.99
N PRO A 232 -15.55 1.58 -2.69
CA PRO A 232 -15.40 1.18 -4.09
C PRO A 232 -15.11 2.41 -4.96
N TYR A 233 -14.50 2.20 -6.13
CA TYR A 233 -14.19 3.31 -7.03
C TYR A 233 -15.48 4.01 -7.51
N PRO A 234 -15.58 5.35 -7.42
CA PRO A 234 -16.83 6.07 -7.65
C PRO A 234 -17.33 5.93 -9.09
N SER A 235 -18.64 5.75 -9.21
CA SER A 235 -19.37 5.82 -10.49
C SER A 235 -19.33 7.23 -11.06
N GLU A 236 -19.60 7.40 -12.36
CA GLU A 236 -19.52 8.71 -13.02
C GLU A 236 -20.40 9.78 -12.38
N ARG A 237 -21.58 9.38 -11.88
CA ARG A 237 -22.52 10.25 -11.17
C ARG A 237 -22.04 10.69 -9.78
N GLU A 238 -21.16 9.91 -9.15
CA GLU A 238 -20.58 10.20 -7.83
C GLU A 238 -19.26 11.01 -7.93
N ARG A 239 -18.73 11.22 -9.14
CA ARG A 239 -17.51 12.01 -9.34
C ARG A 239 -17.84 13.50 -9.15
N PRO A 240 -17.01 14.25 -8.41
CA PRO A 240 -17.17 15.69 -8.37
C PRO A 240 -17.06 16.26 -9.79
N PRO A 241 -17.86 17.28 -10.15
CA PRO A 241 -17.88 17.85 -11.50
C PRO A 241 -16.56 18.55 -11.88
N ARG A 242 -15.62 18.68 -10.94
CA ARG A 242 -14.31 19.32 -11.14
C ARG A 242 -13.20 18.38 -10.64
N GLY A 243 -12.03 18.45 -11.27
CA GLY A 243 -10.86 17.65 -10.91
C GLY A 243 -10.37 17.92 -9.48
N PRO A 244 -9.58 16.98 -8.90
CA PRO A 244 -9.19 16.97 -7.48
C PRO A 244 -8.47 18.26 -7.06
N ILE A 245 -7.55 18.76 -7.88
CA ILE A 245 -6.80 20.00 -7.62
C ILE A 245 -7.74 21.21 -7.52
N ARG A 246 -8.73 21.31 -8.41
CA ARG A 246 -9.69 22.44 -8.41
C ARG A 246 -10.60 22.42 -7.19
N GLU A 247 -10.99 21.25 -6.71
CA GLU A 247 -11.82 21.13 -5.51
C GLU A 247 -11.02 21.43 -4.22
N LEU A 248 -9.75 21.01 -4.15
CA LEU A 248 -8.83 21.38 -3.06
C LEU A 248 -8.62 22.89 -2.97
N VAL A 249 -8.32 23.54 -4.10
CA VAL A 249 -8.16 25.01 -4.18
C VAL A 249 -9.45 25.70 -3.72
N ARG A 250 -10.61 25.25 -4.19
CA ARG A 250 -11.91 25.81 -3.77
C ARG A 250 -12.12 25.67 -2.27
N ARG A 251 -11.87 24.50 -1.68
CA ARG A 251 -12.04 24.28 -0.24
C ARG A 251 -11.10 25.17 0.58
N ALA A 252 -9.84 25.31 0.15
CA ALA A 252 -8.88 26.22 0.78
C ALA A 252 -9.36 27.67 0.73
N VAL A 253 -9.79 28.14 -0.45
CA VAL A 253 -10.33 29.49 -0.66
C VAL A 253 -11.59 29.73 0.17
N LEU A 254 -12.52 28.78 0.21
CA LEU A 254 -13.75 28.88 1.01
C LEU A 254 -13.46 28.90 2.52
N ALA A 255 -12.53 28.08 3.00
CA ALA A 255 -12.10 28.08 4.40
C ALA A 255 -11.43 29.41 4.78
N GLN A 256 -10.59 29.96 3.91
CA GLN A 256 -9.96 31.26 4.10
C GLN A 256 -10.98 32.40 4.13
N ARG A 257 -11.99 32.38 3.23
CA ARG A 257 -13.08 33.36 3.23
C ARG A 257 -13.93 33.28 4.50
N ARG A 258 -14.23 32.06 5.00
CA ARG A 258 -14.94 31.89 6.27
C ARG A 258 -14.16 32.44 7.46
N ARG A 259 -12.84 32.19 7.52
CA ARG A 259 -11.97 32.75 8.56
C ARG A 259 -11.93 34.28 8.52
N ARG A 260 -11.82 34.88 7.34
CA ARG A 260 -11.87 36.35 7.19
C ARG A 260 -13.19 36.95 7.67
N ARG A 261 -14.33 36.37 7.27
CA ARG A 261 -15.65 36.82 7.73
C ARG A 261 -15.83 36.71 9.25
N ALA A 262 -15.34 35.63 9.86
CA ALA A 262 -15.39 35.46 11.31
C ALA A 262 -14.51 36.50 12.06
N ALA A 263 -13.36 36.87 11.48
CA ALA A 263 -12.50 37.92 12.02
C ALA A 263 -13.14 39.33 11.90
N GLU A 264 -13.80 39.61 10.77
CA GLU A 264 -14.54 40.86 10.55
C GLU A 264 -15.74 41.00 11.50
N GLN A 265 -16.49 39.92 11.74
CA GLN A 265 -17.58 39.90 12.71
C GLN A 265 -17.09 40.15 14.14
N ARG A 266 -15.96 39.57 14.54
CA ARG A 266 -15.34 39.85 15.85
C ARG A 266 -14.91 41.30 16.00
N ARG A 267 -14.34 41.92 14.94
CA ARG A 267 -13.96 43.34 14.99
C ARG A 267 -15.18 44.25 15.17
N ARG A 268 -16.29 43.96 14.49
CA ARG A 268 -17.53 44.72 14.63
C ARG A 268 -18.19 44.58 16.01
N ALA A 269 -18.05 43.42 16.65
CA ALA A 269 -18.57 43.17 17.99
C ALA A 269 -17.74 43.82 19.10
N VAL A 270 -16.50 44.24 18.82
CA VAL A 270 -15.62 44.94 19.79
C VAL A 270 -15.69 46.46 19.60
N SER A 271 -16.22 46.94 18.48
CA SER A 271 -16.39 48.36 18.16
C SER A 271 -17.80 48.90 18.42
N ALA A 272 -18.69 48.09 19.00
CA ALA A 272 -20.05 48.46 19.41
C ALA A 272 -20.14 48.34 20.94
#